data_AF-A0A0G1A0M7-F1
#
_entry.id   AF-A0A0G1A0M7-F1
#
_cell.length_a   1.000
_cell.length_b   1.000
_cell.length_c   1.000
_cell.angle_alpha   90.00
_cell.angle_beta   90.00
_cell.angle_gamma   90.00
#
_symmetry.space_group_name_H-M   'P 1'
#
loop_
_entity.id
_entity.type
_entity.pdbx_description
1 polymer ?
#
loop_
_entity_poly.entity_id
_entity_poly.type
_entity_poly.pdbx_seq_one_letter_code
_entity_poly.pdbx_strand_id
1 'polypeptide(L)'
;VDVCGAGQQCCSDGVCIDEKSVCVAGAGTKASVFAWSFSTGKLPVVPEVVVACDDNIIPSPTPSSLLDNKSNQVCVNAEIKVRFTSLIDSASLFGSMIVEACDDAACANPTPVPGAINYNLSDIALLNEWLDKTGDESVIGGIQDTLTFKPTVNNGLLDQNQWYRVTLTTDIKSEVLEAPLSAAKMLPAAPGTCVDPAGKKAAYCFKFKTIDSSELCKLGKAIVSPDPFIAKKFNEVYKDLYNVTAISAENKCWSINASAYDWRWNAGDAPSDDSDPSIYAKVSNDQEAAAGVLKGKPKQSLITKNKETPVVGEKVWAKTVSSNNEVEDSAVLHISPNKPKIIDWWPKCETACPNAAIGALFDMDMDAASFDKKVKLRECGNGEIFNAAKCVGGQWQMLSAETTNKNSQEFIFKFAANAFLSPGYWYEVSFNNGIKSIGGSELDESSKHPWGFKVKNDPSNCALDHVNIFPASSIVYWIGDYADYLALPFGSPDECSATGQMLVSNTYNLLTQPPNSKKRKFPQ
;
A
#
# COMPACT_ATOMS: atom_id res chain seq x y z
N VAL A 1 -6.74 -22.37 -14.24
CA VAL A 1 -8.10 -22.06 -14.71
C VAL A 1 -8.02 -22.27 -16.20
N ASP A 2 -8.68 -23.29 -16.72
CA ASP A 2 -8.78 -23.44 -18.17
C ASP A 2 -9.34 -22.13 -18.73
N VAL A 3 -8.63 -21.56 -19.69
CA VAL A 3 -9.06 -20.34 -20.41
C VAL A 3 -10.40 -20.61 -21.12
N CYS A 4 -10.75 -21.89 -21.28
CA CYS A 4 -11.96 -22.38 -21.91
C CYS A 4 -12.94 -22.98 -20.89
N GLY A 5 -14.22 -23.03 -21.25
CA GLY A 5 -15.26 -23.60 -20.39
C GLY A 5 -15.07 -25.10 -20.14
N ALA A 6 -15.80 -25.66 -19.19
CA ALA A 6 -15.75 -27.10 -18.90
C ALA A 6 -16.05 -27.94 -20.16
N GLY A 7 -15.15 -28.87 -20.48
CA GLY A 7 -15.23 -29.70 -21.69
C GLY A 7 -14.62 -29.06 -22.94
N GLN A 8 -13.80 -28.01 -22.77
CA GLN A 8 -13.12 -27.32 -23.87
C GLN A 8 -11.60 -27.21 -23.67
N GLN A 9 -10.86 -27.29 -24.77
CA GLN A 9 -9.42 -27.06 -24.84
C GLN A 9 -9.10 -25.77 -25.60
N CYS A 10 -8.01 -25.11 -25.26
CA CYS A 10 -7.52 -23.92 -25.97
C CYS A 10 -6.52 -24.32 -27.06
N CYS A 11 -6.76 -23.92 -28.30
CA CYS A 11 -5.85 -24.14 -29.40
C CYS A 11 -4.75 -23.07 -29.48
N SER A 12 -3.70 -23.32 -30.26
CA SER A 12 -2.54 -22.42 -30.42
C SER A 12 -2.88 -21.05 -31.04
N ASP A 13 -4.07 -20.90 -31.61
CA ASP A 13 -4.63 -19.65 -32.14
C ASP A 13 -5.48 -18.89 -31.10
N GLY A 14 -5.58 -19.39 -29.87
CA GLY A 14 -6.34 -18.80 -28.78
C GLY A 14 -7.84 -19.13 -28.82
N VAL A 15 -8.29 -20.03 -29.70
CA VAL A 15 -9.69 -20.44 -29.81
C VAL A 15 -9.99 -21.62 -28.89
N CYS A 16 -11.07 -21.49 -28.11
CA CYS A 16 -11.61 -22.58 -27.30
C CYS A 16 -12.49 -23.51 -28.13
N ILE A 17 -12.14 -24.80 -28.18
CA ILE A 17 -12.91 -25.85 -28.88
C ILE A 17 -13.27 -26.97 -27.91
N ASP A 18 -14.23 -27.82 -28.24
CA ASP A 18 -14.56 -29.01 -27.43
C ASP A 18 -13.32 -29.90 -27.26
N GLU A 19 -13.09 -30.45 -26.05
CA GLU A 19 -11.95 -31.33 -25.74
C GLU A 19 -11.88 -32.57 -26.64
N LYS A 20 -13.00 -32.99 -27.25
CA LYS A 20 -13.03 -34.11 -28.21
C LYS A 20 -12.69 -33.69 -29.64
N SER A 21 -12.58 -32.40 -29.90
CA SER A 21 -12.24 -31.86 -31.22
C SER A 21 -10.72 -31.77 -31.38
N VAL A 22 -10.21 -31.80 -32.61
CA VAL A 22 -8.77 -31.68 -32.87
C VAL A 22 -8.45 -30.23 -33.20
N CYS A 23 -7.48 -29.62 -32.51
CA CYS A 23 -6.96 -28.31 -32.90
C CYS A 23 -6.41 -28.40 -34.33
N VAL A 24 -7.00 -27.63 -35.23
CA VAL A 24 -6.59 -27.63 -36.64
C VAL A 24 -5.24 -26.94 -36.73
N ALA A 25 -4.17 -27.72 -36.82
CA ALA A 25 -2.84 -27.20 -37.08
C ALA A 25 -2.85 -26.45 -38.42
N GLY A 26 -2.60 -25.14 -38.39
CA GLY A 26 -2.39 -24.35 -39.60
C GLY A 26 -3.56 -23.47 -40.07
N ALA A 27 -4.58 -23.22 -39.25
CA ALA A 27 -5.38 -21.99 -39.43
C ALA A 27 -4.67 -20.81 -38.74
N GLY A 28 -3.39 -20.59 -39.08
CA GLY A 28 -2.78 -19.28 -38.85
C GLY A 28 -3.73 -18.21 -39.39
N THR A 29 -3.82 -17.08 -38.68
CA THR A 29 -4.54 -15.87 -39.09
C THR A 29 -4.64 -15.82 -40.62
N LYS A 30 -5.83 -16.09 -41.17
CA LYS A 30 -6.05 -15.98 -42.61
C LYS A 30 -5.50 -14.62 -43.02
N ALA A 31 -4.67 -14.57 -44.06
CA ALA A 31 -4.13 -13.32 -44.59
C ALA A 31 -5.29 -12.35 -44.78
N SER A 32 -5.39 -11.38 -43.88
CA SER A 32 -6.45 -10.38 -43.84
C SER A 32 -5.75 -9.06 -43.61
N VAL A 33 -6.28 -8.00 -44.19
CA VAL A 33 -5.72 -6.65 -44.04
C VAL A 33 -5.90 -6.18 -42.59
N PHE A 34 -6.93 -6.68 -41.88
CA PHE A 34 -7.20 -6.39 -40.48
C PHE A 34 -7.82 -7.61 -39.79
N ALA A 35 -7.17 -8.10 -38.73
CA ALA A 35 -7.72 -9.11 -37.83
C ALA A 35 -7.85 -8.51 -36.43
N TRP A 36 -8.99 -8.77 -35.78
CA TRP A 36 -9.26 -8.34 -34.41
C TRP A 36 -9.66 -9.57 -33.59
N SER A 37 -9.03 -9.73 -32.42
CA SER A 37 -9.45 -10.69 -31.40
C SER A 37 -9.80 -9.89 -30.15
N PHE A 38 -10.93 -10.21 -29.52
CA PHE A 38 -11.37 -9.58 -28.27
C PHE A 38 -11.91 -10.65 -27.32
N SER A 39 -11.59 -10.49 -26.04
CA SER A 39 -12.15 -11.30 -24.95
C SER A 39 -13.18 -10.47 -24.21
N THR A 40 -14.33 -11.07 -23.88
CA THR A 40 -15.33 -10.49 -22.97
C THR A 40 -15.22 -11.02 -21.55
N GLY A 41 -14.23 -11.89 -21.29
CA GLY A 41 -13.95 -12.47 -19.98
C GLY A 41 -12.89 -11.67 -19.21
N LYS A 42 -12.69 -12.04 -17.94
CA LYS A 42 -11.60 -11.50 -17.14
C LYS A 42 -10.25 -11.86 -17.78
N LEU A 43 -9.32 -10.93 -17.86
CA LEU A 43 -7.99 -11.15 -18.45
C LEU A 43 -7.12 -11.91 -17.43
N PRO A 44 -6.62 -13.12 -17.76
CA PRO A 44 -5.76 -13.86 -16.84
C PRO A 44 -4.38 -13.20 -16.74
N VAL A 45 -3.94 -12.91 -15.52
CA VAL A 45 -2.57 -12.49 -15.25
C VAL A 45 -1.75 -13.75 -15.02
N VAL A 46 -0.98 -14.15 -16.02
CA VAL A 46 -0.10 -15.31 -15.93
C VAL A 46 1.27 -14.82 -15.45
N PRO A 47 1.78 -15.32 -14.30
CA PRO A 47 3.13 -15.00 -13.88
C PRO A 47 4.16 -15.60 -14.84
N GLU A 48 5.12 -14.80 -15.26
CA GLU A 48 6.27 -15.23 -16.03
C GLU A 48 7.56 -14.82 -15.34
N VAL A 49 8.61 -15.61 -15.48
CA VAL A 49 9.93 -15.25 -14.95
C VAL A 49 10.52 -14.13 -15.78
N VAL A 50 10.87 -13.02 -15.14
CA VAL A 50 11.62 -11.94 -15.77
C VAL A 50 13.05 -12.41 -15.95
N VAL A 51 13.49 -12.56 -17.19
CA VAL A 51 14.87 -12.90 -17.55
C VAL A 51 15.62 -11.62 -17.86
N ALA A 52 16.41 -11.14 -16.91
CA ALA A 52 17.17 -9.91 -17.05
C ALA A 52 18.48 -9.97 -16.25
N CYS A 53 19.55 -9.48 -16.87
CA CYS A 53 20.79 -9.14 -16.19
C CYS A 53 21.36 -7.87 -16.83
N ASP A 54 21.13 -6.73 -16.19
CA ASP A 54 21.67 -5.45 -16.64
C ASP A 54 22.07 -4.57 -15.46
N ASP A 55 22.75 -3.47 -15.74
CA ASP A 55 23.22 -2.54 -14.74
C ASP A 55 22.01 -1.84 -14.08
N ASN A 56 21.96 -1.87 -12.74
CA ASN A 56 20.88 -1.29 -11.90
C ASN A 56 19.57 -2.10 -11.89
N ILE A 57 19.54 -3.31 -12.45
CA ILE A 57 18.38 -4.20 -12.34
C ILE A 57 18.74 -5.39 -11.47
N ILE A 58 17.84 -5.77 -10.56
CA ILE A 58 17.98 -7.02 -9.80
C ILE A 58 18.00 -8.18 -10.81
N PRO A 59 19.11 -8.96 -10.89
CA PRO A 59 19.24 -10.01 -11.88
C PRO A 59 18.26 -11.14 -11.59
N SER A 60 17.69 -11.72 -12.65
CA SER A 60 16.72 -12.81 -12.53
C SER A 60 16.73 -13.66 -13.80
N PRO A 61 16.63 -14.99 -13.68
CA PRO A 61 16.88 -15.77 -12.46
C PRO A 61 18.38 -15.75 -12.12
N THR A 62 18.74 -15.57 -10.84
CA THR A 62 20.14 -15.57 -10.39
C THR A 62 20.34 -16.67 -9.35
N PRO A 63 21.51 -17.34 -9.32
CA PRO A 63 22.47 -17.45 -10.41
C PRO A 63 21.88 -18.31 -11.54
N SER A 64 22.25 -18.05 -12.79
CA SER A 64 21.74 -18.88 -13.90
C SER A 64 22.71 -18.94 -15.07
N SER A 65 22.84 -20.14 -15.64
CA SER A 65 23.51 -20.40 -16.92
C SER A 65 22.81 -19.81 -18.14
N LEU A 66 21.58 -19.34 -17.97
CA LEU A 66 20.86 -18.63 -19.02
C LEU A 66 21.29 -17.15 -19.14
N LEU A 67 21.89 -16.59 -18.09
CA LEU A 67 22.25 -15.16 -18.04
C LEU A 67 23.71 -14.87 -18.42
N ASP A 68 24.62 -15.79 -18.11
CA ASP A 68 26.04 -15.63 -18.42
C ASP A 68 26.74 -16.98 -18.60
N ASN A 69 27.70 -17.01 -19.53
CA ASN A 69 28.64 -18.10 -19.80
C ASN A 69 29.56 -18.42 -18.61
N LYS A 70 29.67 -17.55 -17.60
CA LYS A 70 30.43 -17.80 -16.34
C LYS A 70 29.62 -18.48 -15.24
N SER A 71 28.36 -18.83 -15.43
CA SER A 71 27.48 -19.46 -14.42
C SER A 71 27.95 -20.78 -13.79
N ASN A 72 29.09 -21.31 -14.21
CA ASN A 72 29.66 -22.56 -13.71
C ASN A 72 30.76 -22.33 -12.66
N GLN A 73 30.91 -21.09 -12.19
CA GLN A 73 31.94 -20.65 -11.23
C GLN A 73 31.34 -19.71 -10.18
N VAL A 74 30.06 -19.93 -9.83
CA VAL A 74 29.36 -19.07 -8.87
C VAL A 74 29.92 -19.30 -7.46
N CYS A 75 30.08 -18.24 -6.66
CA CYS A 75 30.55 -18.42 -5.29
C CYS A 75 29.50 -19.09 -4.39
N VAL A 76 29.96 -19.69 -3.30
CA VAL A 76 29.11 -20.42 -2.34
C VAL A 76 28.12 -19.53 -1.55
N ASN A 77 28.33 -18.21 -1.50
CA ASN A 77 27.41 -17.24 -0.86
C ASN A 77 26.41 -16.59 -1.82
N ALA A 78 26.27 -17.10 -3.04
CA ALA A 78 25.28 -16.60 -3.97
C ALA A 78 23.85 -16.91 -3.51
N GLU A 79 22.94 -15.94 -3.68
CA GLU A 79 21.52 -16.09 -3.38
C GLU A 79 20.75 -16.51 -4.64
N ILE A 80 19.88 -17.52 -4.49
CA ILE A 80 18.97 -17.94 -5.54
C ILE A 80 17.75 -17.00 -5.53
N LYS A 81 17.60 -16.18 -6.57
CA LYS A 81 16.47 -15.26 -6.73
C LYS A 81 15.80 -15.38 -8.08
N VAL A 82 14.49 -15.14 -8.08
CA VAL A 82 13.64 -15.12 -9.28
C VAL A 82 12.69 -13.94 -9.18
N ARG A 83 12.54 -13.20 -10.27
CA ARG A 83 11.56 -12.12 -10.43
C ARG A 83 10.43 -12.54 -11.35
N PHE A 84 9.24 -12.03 -11.08
CA PHE A 84 8.02 -12.31 -11.86
C PHE A 84 7.49 -11.06 -12.56
N THR A 85 6.73 -11.25 -13.64
CA THR A 85 6.02 -10.17 -14.33
C THR A 85 4.77 -9.69 -13.58
N SER A 86 4.36 -10.43 -12.55
CA SER A 86 3.18 -10.15 -11.74
C SER A 86 3.45 -10.37 -10.26
N LEU A 87 2.51 -9.90 -9.43
CA LEU A 87 2.44 -10.29 -8.02
C LEU A 87 2.14 -11.78 -7.91
N ILE A 88 2.63 -12.41 -6.85
CA ILE A 88 2.47 -13.84 -6.61
C ILE A 88 1.66 -14.06 -5.32
N ASP A 89 0.69 -14.96 -5.40
CA ASP A 89 -0.04 -15.47 -4.25
C ASP A 89 0.94 -16.26 -3.37
N SER A 90 1.22 -15.74 -2.18
CA SER A 90 2.15 -16.36 -1.24
C SER A 90 1.81 -17.80 -0.86
N ALA A 91 0.53 -18.14 -0.79
CA ALA A 91 0.09 -19.49 -0.46
C ALA A 91 0.44 -20.47 -1.59
N SER A 92 0.56 -19.98 -2.82
CA SER A 92 0.95 -20.76 -3.98
C SER A 92 2.44 -21.12 -4.02
N LEU A 93 3.28 -20.45 -3.23
CA LEU A 93 4.74 -20.65 -3.22
C LEU A 93 5.19 -21.90 -2.45
N PHE A 94 4.37 -22.41 -1.52
CA PHE A 94 4.74 -23.54 -0.68
C PHE A 94 4.95 -24.82 -1.51
N GLY A 95 6.21 -25.25 -1.60
CA GLY A 95 6.61 -26.42 -2.39
C GLY A 95 6.59 -26.21 -3.89
N SER A 96 6.47 -24.97 -4.38
CA SER A 96 6.38 -24.65 -5.81
C SER A 96 7.69 -24.13 -6.40
N MET A 97 8.65 -23.75 -5.55
CA MET A 97 10.06 -23.60 -5.92
C MET A 97 10.85 -24.75 -5.31
N ILE A 98 11.51 -25.54 -6.16
CA ILE A 98 12.25 -26.74 -5.79
C ILE A 98 13.70 -26.51 -6.18
N VAL A 99 14.62 -26.66 -5.22
CA VAL A 99 16.06 -26.55 -5.41
C VAL A 99 16.69 -27.91 -5.15
N GLU A 100 17.45 -28.41 -6.12
CA GLU A 100 18.07 -29.73 -6.08
C GLU A 100 19.56 -29.62 -6.36
N ALA A 101 20.37 -30.35 -5.60
CA ALA A 101 21.78 -30.58 -5.86
C ALA A 101 21.95 -31.76 -6.83
N CYS A 102 22.89 -31.66 -7.74
CA CYS A 102 23.11 -32.58 -8.85
C CYS A 102 24.59 -32.97 -8.94
N ASP A 103 24.90 -34.24 -9.19
CA ASP A 103 26.29 -34.68 -9.36
C ASP A 103 26.95 -34.12 -10.64
N ASP A 104 26.14 -33.81 -11.65
CA ASP A 104 26.60 -33.31 -12.94
C ASP A 104 25.61 -32.31 -13.58
N ALA A 105 25.99 -31.81 -14.76
CA ALA A 105 25.21 -30.83 -15.53
C ALA A 105 23.90 -31.39 -16.13
N ALA A 106 23.76 -32.73 -16.19
CA ALA A 106 22.57 -33.41 -16.67
C ALA A 106 21.54 -33.58 -15.54
N CYS A 107 22.00 -33.61 -14.28
CA CYS A 107 21.17 -33.72 -13.08
C CYS A 107 20.20 -34.91 -13.15
N ALA A 108 20.74 -36.09 -13.44
CA ALA A 108 19.96 -37.32 -13.54
C ALA A 108 19.46 -37.82 -12.17
N ASN A 109 20.25 -37.63 -11.11
CA ASN A 109 19.94 -38.06 -9.74
C ASN A 109 19.98 -36.84 -8.79
N PRO A 110 18.89 -36.06 -8.70
CA PRO A 110 18.86 -34.85 -7.90
C PRO A 110 18.64 -35.18 -6.42
N THR A 111 19.30 -34.44 -5.54
CA THR A 111 19.03 -34.47 -4.09
C THR A 111 18.40 -33.14 -3.67
N PRO A 112 17.22 -33.13 -3.03
CA PRO A 112 16.58 -31.89 -2.57
C PRO A 112 17.48 -31.13 -1.58
N VAL A 113 17.60 -29.82 -1.79
CA VAL A 113 18.33 -28.92 -0.89
C VAL A 113 17.33 -28.33 0.12
N PRO A 114 17.48 -28.58 1.43
CA PRO A 114 16.64 -27.93 2.43
C PRO A 114 16.87 -26.41 2.43
N GLY A 115 15.79 -25.65 2.39
CA GLY A 115 15.88 -24.19 2.42
C GLY A 115 14.57 -23.51 2.76
N ALA A 116 14.68 -22.21 3.05
CA ALA A 116 13.57 -21.33 3.31
C ALA A 116 13.36 -20.41 2.10
N ILE A 117 12.10 -20.30 1.68
CA ILE A 117 11.68 -19.34 0.67
C ILE A 117 11.30 -18.05 1.40
N ASN A 118 12.06 -17.00 1.17
CA ASN A 118 11.73 -15.65 1.61
C ASN A 118 11.06 -14.91 0.46
N TYR A 119 9.93 -14.29 0.78
CA TYR A 119 9.16 -13.43 -0.11
C TYR A 119 8.80 -12.17 0.68
N ASN A 120 8.77 -11.02 0.01
CA ASN A 120 8.44 -9.76 0.69
C ASN A 120 6.91 -9.66 0.80
N LEU A 121 6.41 -10.05 1.97
CA LEU A 121 5.00 -10.07 2.37
C LEU A 121 4.38 -8.70 2.64
N SER A 122 5.21 -7.69 2.82
CA SER A 122 4.88 -6.48 3.56
C SER A 122 3.70 -5.72 2.98
N ASP A 123 3.49 -5.80 1.66
CA ASP A 123 2.41 -5.07 1.02
C ASP A 123 1.09 -5.87 0.93
N ILE A 124 1.08 -7.21 0.85
CA ILE A 124 -0.18 -7.95 0.66
C ILE A 124 -1.11 -7.84 1.88
N ALA A 125 -0.55 -7.87 3.10
CA ALA A 125 -1.36 -7.76 4.32
C ALA A 125 -1.89 -6.33 4.55
N LEU A 126 -1.09 -5.31 4.24
CA LEU A 126 -1.48 -3.90 4.36
C LEU A 126 -2.42 -3.46 3.24
N LEU A 127 -2.26 -4.03 2.05
CA LEU A 127 -3.14 -3.85 0.89
C LEU A 127 -4.51 -4.50 1.11
N ASN A 128 -4.56 -5.70 1.69
CA ASN A 128 -5.85 -6.33 2.05
C ASN A 128 -6.59 -5.51 3.12
N GLU A 129 -5.89 -4.99 4.13
CA GLU A 129 -6.50 -4.09 5.13
C GLU A 129 -6.95 -2.75 4.54
N TRP A 130 -6.27 -2.28 3.48
CA TRP A 130 -6.59 -1.04 2.78
C TRP A 130 -7.73 -1.19 1.76
N LEU A 131 -7.77 -2.28 1.00
CA LEU A 131 -8.89 -2.67 0.14
C LEU A 131 -10.17 -2.84 0.96
N ASP A 132 -10.07 -3.49 2.13
CA ASP A 132 -11.20 -3.64 3.07
C ASP A 132 -11.71 -2.30 3.62
N LYS A 133 -10.85 -1.27 3.70
CA LYS A 133 -11.19 0.05 4.29
C LYS A 133 -11.58 1.11 3.27
N THR A 134 -11.04 1.08 2.05
CA THR A 134 -11.12 2.23 1.13
C THR A 134 -11.72 1.92 -0.23
N GLY A 135 -11.66 0.67 -0.69
CA GLY A 135 -12.02 0.31 -2.06
C GLY A 135 -11.24 1.09 -3.14
N ASP A 136 -10.21 1.82 -2.74
CA ASP A 136 -9.23 2.45 -3.62
C ASP A 136 -8.15 1.39 -3.88
N GLU A 137 -7.47 1.54 -4.99
CA GLU A 137 -6.66 0.51 -5.65
C GLU A 137 -5.29 1.08 -6.08
N SER A 138 -5.07 2.38 -5.88
CA SER A 138 -3.89 3.16 -6.28
C SER A 138 -2.61 2.97 -5.43
N VAL A 139 -2.57 2.02 -4.49
CA VAL A 139 -1.34 1.63 -3.74
C VAL A 139 -0.60 0.54 -4.51
N ILE A 140 -0.11 0.88 -5.71
CA ILE A 140 0.75 -0.01 -6.50
C ILE A 140 2.09 0.69 -6.73
N GLY A 141 2.95 0.57 -5.74
CA GLY A 141 4.38 0.75 -5.91
C GLY A 141 5.02 0.04 -4.74
N GLY A 142 5.63 -1.12 -4.95
CA GLY A 142 6.41 -1.78 -3.89
C GLY A 142 6.26 -3.30 -3.76
N ILE A 143 5.17 -3.87 -4.25
CA ILE A 143 4.86 -5.29 -4.00
C ILE A 143 5.86 -6.15 -4.76
N GLN A 144 6.85 -6.71 -4.06
CA GLN A 144 8.01 -7.29 -4.73
C GLN A 144 7.64 -8.59 -5.44
N ASP A 145 7.77 -8.56 -6.76
CA ASP A 145 7.81 -9.66 -7.71
C ASP A 145 8.94 -10.69 -7.46
N THR A 146 9.68 -10.59 -6.36
CA THR A 146 10.96 -11.26 -6.16
C THR A 146 10.88 -12.35 -5.10
N LEU A 147 11.20 -13.58 -5.51
CA LEU A 147 11.37 -14.74 -4.66
C LEU A 147 12.85 -14.94 -4.35
N THR A 148 13.20 -15.17 -3.08
CA THR A 148 14.57 -15.52 -2.66
C THR A 148 14.57 -16.84 -1.92
N PHE A 149 15.35 -17.81 -2.40
CA PHE A 149 15.59 -19.06 -1.67
C PHE A 149 16.92 -18.97 -0.91
N LYS A 150 16.88 -19.30 0.38
CA LYS A 150 18.06 -19.41 1.24
C LYS A 150 18.21 -20.85 1.73
N PRO A 151 19.35 -21.53 1.51
CA PRO A 151 19.62 -22.80 2.15
C PRO A 151 19.51 -22.69 3.67
N THR A 152 18.95 -23.71 4.33
CA THR A 152 18.93 -23.80 5.81
C THR A 152 20.09 -24.62 6.36
N VAL A 153 20.82 -25.29 5.47
CA VAL A 153 22.04 -26.04 5.76
C VAL A 153 23.29 -25.17 5.56
N ASN A 154 24.44 -25.64 6.05
CA ASN A 154 25.75 -25.01 5.85
C ASN A 154 25.80 -23.49 6.17
N ASN A 155 25.10 -23.06 7.22
CA ASN A 155 24.98 -21.65 7.61
C ASN A 155 24.45 -20.74 6.48
N GLY A 156 23.60 -21.27 5.60
CA GLY A 156 23.03 -20.53 4.47
C GLY A 156 23.91 -20.45 3.23
N LEU A 157 25.00 -21.22 3.18
CA LEU A 157 25.88 -21.33 2.02
C LEU A 157 25.56 -22.55 1.17
N LEU A 158 25.90 -22.46 -0.11
CA LEU A 158 25.86 -23.57 -1.06
C LEU A 158 27.13 -24.43 -0.93
N ASP A 159 27.07 -25.69 -1.35
CA ASP A 159 28.21 -26.59 -1.39
C ASP A 159 29.17 -26.21 -2.52
N GLN A 160 30.45 -26.56 -2.36
CA GLN A 160 31.49 -26.29 -3.37
C GLN A 160 31.40 -27.28 -4.52
N ASN A 161 31.82 -26.85 -5.72
CA ASN A 161 31.90 -27.69 -6.91
C ASN A 161 30.59 -28.43 -7.26
N GLN A 162 29.45 -27.89 -6.84
CA GLN A 162 28.16 -28.57 -6.87
C GLN A 162 27.28 -27.98 -7.96
N TRP A 163 26.66 -28.85 -8.77
CA TRP A 163 25.60 -28.42 -9.69
C TRP A 163 24.29 -28.28 -8.94
N TYR A 164 23.55 -27.22 -9.26
CA TYR A 164 22.21 -27.00 -8.75
C TYR A 164 21.22 -26.85 -9.91
N ARG A 165 20.04 -27.41 -9.71
CA ARG A 165 18.86 -27.20 -10.55
C ARG A 165 17.78 -26.54 -9.71
N VAL A 166 17.20 -25.47 -10.25
CA VAL A 166 16.06 -24.78 -9.66
C VAL A 166 14.88 -24.95 -10.60
N THR A 167 13.77 -25.44 -10.06
CA THR A 167 12.54 -25.66 -10.81
C THR A 167 11.39 -24.93 -10.14
N LEU A 168 10.72 -24.08 -10.91
CA LEU A 168 9.45 -23.45 -10.56
C LEU A 168 8.32 -24.27 -11.17
N THR A 169 7.30 -24.59 -10.39
CA THR A 169 6.18 -25.42 -10.85
C THR A 169 5.02 -24.58 -11.35
N THR A 170 4.11 -25.20 -12.10
CA THR A 170 2.86 -24.58 -12.55
C THR A 170 1.91 -24.23 -11.39
N ASP A 171 2.23 -24.59 -10.14
CA ASP A 171 1.37 -24.26 -9.00
C ASP A 171 1.49 -22.81 -8.55
N ILE A 172 2.59 -22.13 -8.90
CA ILE A 172 2.76 -20.70 -8.66
C ILE A 172 1.64 -19.94 -9.36
N LYS A 173 0.95 -19.09 -8.61
CA LYS A 173 -0.25 -18.38 -9.04
C LYS A 173 -0.05 -16.88 -8.84
N SER A 174 -0.53 -16.07 -9.78
CA SER A 174 -0.52 -14.62 -9.62
C SER A 174 -1.46 -14.20 -8.50
N GLU A 175 -1.12 -13.13 -7.79
CA GLU A 175 -2.08 -12.37 -6.99
C GLU A 175 -2.68 -11.27 -7.87
N VAL A 176 -4.01 -11.10 -7.83
CA VAL A 176 -4.72 -10.09 -8.61
C VAL A 176 -5.71 -9.40 -7.70
N LEU A 177 -5.65 -8.06 -7.71
CA LEU A 177 -6.32 -7.23 -6.73
C LEU A 177 -7.66 -6.67 -7.25
N GLU A 178 -7.88 -6.68 -8.57
CA GLU A 178 -9.02 -5.97 -9.18
C GLU A 178 -9.65 -6.70 -10.37
N ALA A 179 -10.86 -6.27 -10.73
CA ALA A 179 -11.48 -6.58 -12.00
C ALA A 179 -11.03 -5.59 -13.11
N PRO A 180 -10.91 -6.01 -14.38
CA PRO A 180 -11.33 -7.29 -14.95
C PRO A 180 -10.21 -8.33 -14.95
N LEU A 181 -9.16 -8.20 -14.15
CA LEU A 181 -8.09 -9.18 -14.12
C LEU A 181 -8.53 -10.44 -13.36
N SER A 182 -7.89 -11.58 -13.67
CA SER A 182 -8.10 -12.82 -12.93
C SER A 182 -6.78 -13.51 -12.67
N ALA A 183 -6.65 -14.06 -11.46
CA ALA A 183 -5.44 -14.77 -11.09
C ALA A 183 -5.27 -16.05 -11.90
N ALA A 184 -4.08 -16.28 -12.45
CA ALA A 184 -3.74 -17.48 -13.21
C ALA A 184 -2.49 -18.16 -12.66
N LYS A 185 -2.38 -19.46 -12.97
CA LYS A 185 -1.21 -20.28 -12.69
C LYS A 185 -0.16 -20.06 -13.78
N MET A 186 1.11 -20.24 -13.45
CA MET A 186 2.17 -20.28 -14.46
C MET A 186 1.88 -21.34 -15.53
N LEU A 187 2.21 -21.02 -16.78
CA LEU A 187 2.12 -21.97 -17.88
C LEU A 187 3.23 -23.03 -17.77
N PRO A 188 2.98 -24.27 -18.22
CA PRO A 188 4.02 -25.29 -18.26
C PRO A 188 5.15 -24.90 -19.20
N ALA A 189 6.37 -25.30 -18.86
CA ALA A 189 7.51 -25.15 -19.74
C ALA A 189 7.27 -25.92 -21.06
N ALA A 190 7.88 -25.45 -22.15
CA ALA A 190 7.83 -26.17 -23.42
C ALA A 190 8.36 -27.62 -23.27
N PRO A 191 7.79 -28.60 -23.98
CA PRO A 191 8.22 -30.00 -23.87
C PRO A 191 9.72 -30.16 -24.10
N GLY A 192 10.41 -30.82 -23.15
CA GLY A 192 11.85 -31.08 -23.21
C GLY A 192 12.74 -29.95 -22.67
N THR A 193 12.19 -28.79 -22.29
CA THR A 193 12.97 -27.69 -21.71
C THR A 193 13.30 -27.92 -20.23
N CYS A 194 12.31 -28.41 -19.47
CA CYS A 194 12.44 -28.68 -18.04
C CYS A 194 12.02 -30.10 -17.70
N VAL A 195 12.69 -30.68 -16.69
CA VAL A 195 12.30 -31.98 -16.13
C VAL A 195 11.23 -31.75 -15.07
N ASP A 196 10.12 -32.47 -15.17
CA ASP A 196 9.04 -32.41 -14.20
C ASP A 196 9.50 -32.97 -12.84
N PRO A 197 9.40 -32.21 -11.75
CA PRO A 197 9.69 -32.71 -10.42
C PRO A 197 8.60 -33.71 -9.98
N ALA A 198 8.94 -34.63 -9.06
CA ALA A 198 8.04 -35.71 -8.66
C ALA A 198 6.64 -35.21 -8.26
N GLY A 199 5.63 -35.57 -9.07
CA GLY A 199 4.22 -35.23 -8.83
C GLY A 199 3.81 -33.80 -9.20
N LYS A 200 4.67 -33.00 -9.85
CA LYS A 200 4.36 -31.61 -10.25
C LYS A 200 4.86 -31.32 -11.67
N LYS A 201 4.22 -30.37 -12.36
CA LYS A 201 4.67 -29.92 -13.69
C LYS A 201 5.61 -28.73 -13.56
N ALA A 202 6.71 -28.75 -14.31
CA ALA A 202 7.64 -27.64 -14.38
C ALA A 202 7.06 -26.51 -15.25
N ALA A 203 7.09 -25.28 -14.74
CA ALA A 203 6.77 -24.06 -15.48
C ALA A 203 8.03 -23.37 -15.99
N TYR A 204 9.09 -23.36 -15.17
CA TYR A 204 10.37 -22.74 -15.52
C TYR A 204 11.49 -23.43 -14.75
N CYS A 205 12.68 -23.53 -15.34
CA CYS A 205 13.83 -24.11 -14.67
C CYS A 205 15.13 -23.47 -15.14
N PHE A 206 16.13 -23.49 -14.27
CA PHE A 206 17.48 -23.05 -14.59
C PHE A 206 18.50 -23.84 -13.76
N LYS A 207 19.76 -23.78 -14.20
CA LYS A 207 20.87 -24.47 -13.54
C LYS A 207 22.08 -23.57 -13.42
N PHE A 208 22.92 -23.86 -12.44
CA PHE A 208 24.21 -23.21 -12.23
C PHE A 208 25.15 -24.17 -11.49
N LYS A 209 26.45 -23.86 -11.48
CA LYS A 209 27.44 -24.62 -10.72
C LYS A 209 28.24 -23.69 -9.81
N THR A 210 28.45 -24.11 -8.57
CA THR A 210 29.35 -23.42 -7.67
C THR A 210 30.81 -23.72 -7.99
N ILE A 211 31.69 -22.77 -7.69
CA ILE A 211 33.14 -22.94 -7.81
C ILE A 211 33.66 -23.98 -6.80
N ASP A 212 34.77 -24.63 -7.15
CA ASP A 212 35.53 -25.50 -6.24
C ASP A 212 36.42 -24.66 -5.31
N SER A 213 35.78 -23.80 -4.51
CA SER A 213 36.44 -22.94 -3.53
C SER A 213 35.46 -22.48 -2.48
N SER A 214 35.92 -22.35 -1.23
CA SER A 214 35.18 -21.72 -0.13
C SER A 214 35.22 -20.19 -0.16
N GLU A 215 35.92 -19.58 -1.12
CA GLU A 215 36.02 -18.12 -1.22
C GLU A 215 34.65 -17.51 -1.52
N LEU A 216 34.27 -16.50 -0.74
CA LEU A 216 33.01 -15.80 -0.89
C LEU A 216 33.13 -14.72 -1.95
N CYS A 217 32.08 -14.54 -2.76
CA CYS A 217 31.99 -13.42 -3.69
C CYS A 217 32.05 -12.11 -2.92
N LYS A 218 32.81 -11.15 -3.45
CA LYS A 218 32.95 -9.81 -2.89
C LYS A 218 31.74 -8.97 -3.26
N LEU A 219 31.38 -8.04 -2.38
CA LEU A 219 30.35 -7.06 -2.68
C LEU A 219 30.85 -6.11 -3.76
N GLY A 220 30.16 -6.08 -4.90
CA GLY A 220 30.46 -5.15 -5.99
C GLY A 220 29.49 -3.98 -6.04
N LYS A 221 28.21 -4.24 -5.82
CA LYS A 221 27.14 -3.25 -5.98
C LYS A 221 25.94 -3.56 -5.08
N ALA A 222 25.21 -2.51 -4.71
CA ALA A 222 23.91 -2.58 -4.06
C ALA A 222 22.81 -2.15 -5.05
N ILE A 223 21.62 -2.73 -4.91
CA ILE A 223 20.41 -2.28 -5.58
C ILE A 223 19.32 -2.11 -4.53
N VAL A 224 18.89 -0.87 -4.28
CA VAL A 224 17.78 -0.54 -3.40
C VAL A 224 16.47 -0.72 -4.16
N SER A 225 15.51 -1.36 -3.52
CA SER A 225 14.18 -1.61 -4.06
C SER A 225 13.13 -1.43 -2.96
N PRO A 226 11.91 -0.98 -3.27
CA PRO A 226 11.42 -0.59 -4.60
C PRO A 226 11.97 0.76 -5.08
N ASP A 227 12.13 0.94 -6.39
CA ASP A 227 12.51 2.20 -7.04
C ASP A 227 11.71 2.40 -8.35
N PRO A 228 10.87 3.45 -8.47
CA PRO A 228 10.44 4.39 -7.43
C PRO A 228 9.38 3.79 -6.50
N PHE A 229 9.16 4.43 -5.35
CA PHE A 229 8.04 4.17 -4.42
C PHE A 229 7.13 5.38 -4.29
N ILE A 230 5.81 5.19 -4.32
CA ILE A 230 4.82 6.26 -4.14
C ILE A 230 3.97 5.98 -2.90
N ALA A 231 4.24 6.69 -1.81
CA ALA A 231 3.42 6.67 -0.62
C ALA A 231 2.18 7.56 -0.79
N LYS A 232 1.01 6.98 -0.53
CA LYS A 232 -0.30 7.66 -0.60
C LYS A 232 -0.84 8.13 0.75
N LYS A 233 -0.05 7.99 1.81
CA LYS A 233 -0.46 8.32 3.18
C LYS A 233 0.67 8.99 3.95
N PHE A 234 0.28 9.90 4.84
CA PHE A 234 1.15 10.50 5.84
C PHE A 234 1.13 9.72 7.15
N ASN A 235 2.20 9.82 7.94
CA ASN A 235 2.39 9.11 9.22
C ASN A 235 2.16 7.60 9.13
N GLU A 236 2.34 7.01 7.96
CA GLU A 236 2.12 5.60 7.72
C GLU A 236 3.42 4.84 7.91
N VAL A 237 3.32 3.64 8.48
CA VAL A 237 4.47 2.75 8.67
C VAL A 237 4.39 1.63 7.65
N TYR A 238 5.21 1.72 6.61
CA TYR A 238 5.39 0.64 5.65
C TYR A 238 6.48 -0.28 6.16
N LYS A 239 6.06 -1.34 6.86
CA LYS A 239 6.96 -2.30 7.49
C LYS A 239 7.74 -3.08 6.44
N ASP A 240 9.03 -3.30 6.64
CA ASP A 240 9.89 -4.14 5.78
C ASP A 240 9.76 -3.80 4.26
N LEU A 241 9.61 -2.51 3.94
CA LEU A 241 9.34 -2.03 2.58
C LEU A 241 10.61 -2.04 1.72
N TYR A 242 11.64 -1.32 2.17
CA TYR A 242 12.87 -1.17 1.41
C TYR A 242 13.78 -2.36 1.65
N ASN A 243 14.40 -2.85 0.58
CA ASN A 243 15.31 -3.98 0.59
C ASN A 243 16.53 -3.71 -0.30
N VAL A 244 17.71 -4.13 0.16
CA VAL A 244 18.92 -4.17 -0.66
C VAL A 244 19.11 -5.55 -1.26
N THR A 245 19.33 -5.59 -2.58
CA THR A 245 19.95 -6.73 -3.25
C THR A 245 21.44 -6.45 -3.43
N ALA A 246 22.27 -7.28 -2.81
CA ALA A 246 23.72 -7.25 -2.99
C ALA A 246 24.12 -8.00 -4.26
N ILE A 247 24.97 -7.39 -5.08
CA ILE A 247 25.48 -7.93 -6.34
C ILE A 247 26.99 -8.16 -6.22
N SER A 248 27.45 -9.30 -6.73
CA SER A 248 28.85 -9.71 -6.74
C SER A 248 29.72 -8.77 -7.58
N ALA A 249 30.95 -8.50 -7.11
CA ALA A 249 31.96 -7.77 -7.86
C ALA A 249 32.54 -8.60 -9.02
N GLU A 250 32.52 -9.92 -8.87
CA GLU A 250 32.99 -10.88 -9.87
C GLU A 250 32.04 -10.98 -11.07
N ASN A 251 30.73 -10.77 -10.83
CA ASN A 251 29.71 -10.86 -11.86
C ASN A 251 28.43 -10.07 -11.51
N LYS A 252 28.02 -9.19 -12.41
CA LYS A 252 26.80 -8.39 -12.25
C LYS A 252 25.50 -9.21 -12.26
N CYS A 253 25.52 -10.45 -12.76
CA CYS A 253 24.36 -11.34 -12.79
C CYS A 253 24.24 -12.22 -11.54
N TRP A 254 25.15 -12.10 -10.55
CA TRP A 254 25.11 -12.90 -9.34
C TRP A 254 24.69 -12.05 -8.14
N SER A 255 23.50 -12.33 -7.63
CA SER A 255 23.09 -11.85 -6.31
C SER A 255 23.79 -12.65 -5.21
N ILE A 256 24.16 -11.96 -4.13
CA ILE A 256 24.81 -12.55 -2.95
C ILE A 256 24.04 -12.18 -1.68
N ASN A 257 24.32 -12.88 -0.58
CA ASN A 257 23.60 -12.68 0.68
C ASN A 257 23.80 -11.27 1.26
N ALA A 258 22.79 -10.42 1.11
CA ALA A 258 22.82 -9.04 1.61
C ALA A 258 22.94 -8.96 3.15
N SER A 259 22.39 -9.94 3.90
CA SER A 259 22.52 -10.00 5.37
C SER A 259 23.94 -10.23 5.87
N ALA A 260 24.90 -10.54 4.98
CA ALA A 260 26.30 -10.67 5.38
C ALA A 260 26.95 -9.31 5.71
N TYR A 261 26.36 -8.20 5.27
CA TYR A 261 26.90 -6.84 5.35
C TYR A 261 26.15 -5.97 6.35
N ASP A 262 26.81 -4.92 6.84
CA ASP A 262 26.26 -3.95 7.79
C ASP A 262 25.68 -2.76 7.02
N TRP A 263 24.37 -2.77 6.77
CA TRP A 263 23.70 -1.74 5.97
C TRP A 263 23.25 -0.56 6.83
N ARG A 264 23.63 0.64 6.40
CA ARG A 264 23.12 1.90 6.93
C ARG A 264 22.12 2.49 5.96
N TRP A 265 20.98 2.90 6.48
CA TRP A 265 19.88 3.47 5.74
C TRP A 265 19.64 4.91 6.14
N ASN A 266 19.26 5.74 5.17
CA ASN A 266 18.83 7.11 5.43
C ASN A 266 17.81 7.56 4.38
N ALA A 267 17.00 8.56 4.71
CA ALA A 267 16.16 9.29 3.77
C ALA A 267 16.60 10.76 3.75
N GLY A 268 16.75 11.34 2.56
CA GLY A 268 17.21 12.72 2.38
C GLY A 268 18.07 12.93 1.13
N ASP A 269 18.69 14.10 1.00
CA ASP A 269 19.42 14.50 -0.22
C ASP A 269 20.86 13.97 -0.29
N ALA A 270 21.40 13.45 0.80
CA ALA A 270 22.78 12.95 0.85
C ALA A 270 22.88 11.66 1.68
N PRO A 271 23.85 10.78 1.39
CA PRO A 271 24.23 9.67 2.24
C PRO A 271 25.08 10.22 3.40
N SER A 272 24.58 11.21 4.13
CA SER A 272 25.24 11.76 5.31
C SER A 272 24.92 10.89 6.53
N ASP A 273 25.91 10.74 7.42
CA ASP A 273 25.76 10.08 8.72
C ASP A 273 24.68 10.82 9.53
N ASP A 274 23.46 10.26 9.64
CA ASP A 274 22.35 10.53 10.59
C ASP A 274 22.00 12.00 10.95
N SER A 275 22.63 12.99 10.33
CA SER A 275 22.70 14.37 10.81
C SER A 275 21.79 15.33 10.04
N ASP A 276 21.28 14.88 8.88
CA ASP A 276 20.20 15.57 8.17
C ASP A 276 18.98 14.65 8.08
N PRO A 277 18.16 14.58 9.15
CA PRO A 277 16.97 13.76 9.13
C PRO A 277 15.96 14.36 8.16
N SER A 278 15.63 13.63 7.08
CA SER A 278 14.56 14.01 6.15
C SER A 278 13.34 14.55 6.88
N ILE A 279 12.80 15.64 6.39
CA ILE A 279 11.54 16.22 6.90
C ILE A 279 10.30 15.52 6.33
N TYR A 280 10.46 14.64 5.34
CA TYR A 280 9.38 13.95 4.63
C TYR A 280 9.22 12.50 5.11
N ALA A 281 10.31 11.83 5.50
CA ALA A 281 10.27 10.44 5.92
C ALA A 281 11.35 10.11 6.95
N LYS A 282 11.28 8.89 7.47
CA LYS A 282 12.33 8.23 8.24
C LYS A 282 12.39 6.77 7.81
N VAL A 283 13.59 6.24 7.63
CA VAL A 283 13.81 4.80 7.39
C VAL A 283 14.40 4.20 8.66
N SER A 284 13.98 2.97 9.00
CA SER A 284 14.56 2.27 10.15
C SER A 284 16.01 1.87 9.87
N ASN A 285 16.80 1.72 10.93
CA ASN A 285 18.17 1.20 10.88
C ASN A 285 18.25 -0.05 11.77
N ASP A 286 17.30 -0.96 11.56
CA ASP A 286 17.16 -2.18 12.35
C ASP A 286 18.43 -3.03 12.24
N GLN A 287 18.80 -3.66 13.35
CA GLN A 287 20.00 -4.47 13.46
C GLN A 287 19.64 -5.94 13.70
N GLU A 288 20.43 -6.86 13.17
CA GLU A 288 20.37 -8.30 13.48
C GLU A 288 21.68 -8.80 14.08
N ALA A 289 21.59 -9.80 14.95
CA ALA A 289 22.76 -10.43 15.56
C ALA A 289 23.30 -11.53 14.63
N ALA A 290 24.39 -11.23 13.93
CA ALA A 290 25.14 -12.20 13.12
C ALA A 290 26.40 -12.62 13.89
N ALA A 291 26.45 -13.88 14.33
CA ALA A 291 27.60 -14.43 15.07
C ALA A 291 28.06 -13.56 16.27
N GLY A 292 27.11 -12.93 16.97
CA GLY A 292 27.38 -12.06 18.13
C GLY A 292 27.74 -10.60 17.79
N VAL A 293 27.79 -10.22 16.52
CA VAL A 293 27.97 -8.83 16.07
C VAL A 293 26.65 -8.29 15.55
N LEU A 294 26.25 -7.10 16.01
CA LEU A 294 25.08 -6.40 15.46
C LEU A 294 25.42 -5.80 14.10
N LYS A 295 24.59 -6.07 13.09
CA LYS A 295 24.70 -5.54 11.72
C LYS A 295 23.37 -4.99 11.26
N GLY A 296 23.41 -3.90 10.49
CA GLY A 296 22.24 -3.30 9.89
C GLY A 296 21.60 -4.22 8.86
N LYS A 297 20.29 -4.43 9.00
CA LYS A 297 19.53 -5.35 8.17
C LYS A 297 19.44 -4.83 6.74
N PRO A 298 19.44 -5.73 5.74
CA PRO A 298 19.19 -5.38 4.35
C PRO A 298 17.72 -5.02 4.07
N LYS A 299 16.80 -5.21 5.02
CA LYS A 299 15.40 -4.82 4.91
C LYS A 299 15.05 -3.82 6.00
N GLN A 300 14.32 -2.76 5.64
CA GLN A 300 13.95 -1.69 6.55
C GLN A 300 12.53 -1.20 6.31
N SER A 301 11.94 -0.68 7.38
CA SER A 301 10.63 -0.04 7.38
C SER A 301 10.75 1.45 7.02
N LEU A 302 9.76 1.96 6.29
CA LEU A 302 9.61 3.39 6.01
C LEU A 302 8.51 3.97 6.90
N ILE A 303 8.76 5.15 7.45
CA ILE A 303 7.77 5.95 8.16
C ILE A 303 7.63 7.28 7.42
N THR A 304 6.47 7.54 6.82
CA THR A 304 6.20 8.83 6.20
C THR A 304 5.88 9.88 7.25
N LYS A 305 6.18 11.16 6.97
CA LYS A 305 5.81 12.31 7.80
C LYS A 305 4.71 13.11 7.10
N ASN A 306 4.13 14.08 7.81
CA ASN A 306 3.10 14.98 7.31
C ASN A 306 3.62 16.03 6.32
N LYS A 307 4.27 15.59 5.24
CA LYS A 307 4.76 16.50 4.21
C LYS A 307 4.88 15.79 2.86
N GLU A 308 4.29 16.39 1.82
CA GLU A 308 4.50 15.94 0.45
C GLU A 308 5.94 16.17 0.01
N THR A 309 6.50 15.20 -0.70
CA THR A 309 7.82 15.36 -1.33
C THR A 309 7.73 16.30 -2.53
N PRO A 310 8.84 16.95 -2.94
CA PRO A 310 8.92 17.64 -4.22
C PRO A 310 8.56 16.73 -5.41
N VAL A 311 8.28 17.32 -6.57
CA VAL A 311 7.96 16.56 -7.81
C VAL A 311 9.06 15.58 -8.20
N VAL A 312 10.32 15.93 -7.92
CA VAL A 312 11.49 15.05 -8.17
C VAL A 312 11.61 13.88 -7.18
N GLY A 313 10.79 13.86 -6.13
CA GLY A 313 10.88 12.91 -5.03
C GLY A 313 11.99 13.26 -4.02
N GLU A 314 12.13 12.41 -3.01
CA GLU A 314 13.28 12.34 -2.11
C GLU A 314 14.01 11.02 -2.35
N LYS A 315 15.31 10.94 -1.99
CA LYS A 315 16.05 9.69 -2.05
C LYS A 315 16.02 8.92 -0.73
N VAL A 316 15.88 7.61 -0.84
CA VAL A 316 16.13 6.64 0.22
C VAL A 316 17.39 5.86 -0.12
N TRP A 317 18.39 5.95 0.75
CA TRP A 317 19.74 5.44 0.53
C TRP A 317 19.98 4.19 1.37
N ALA A 318 20.74 3.26 0.82
CA ALA A 318 21.38 2.20 1.58
C ALA A 318 22.88 2.18 1.27
N LYS A 319 23.69 2.08 2.31
CA LYS A 319 25.16 2.16 2.21
C LYS A 319 25.81 1.14 3.13
N THR A 320 26.91 0.55 2.69
CA THR A 320 27.75 -0.33 3.50
C THR A 320 29.22 -0.17 3.14
N VAL A 321 30.10 -0.59 4.03
CA VAL A 321 31.55 -0.62 3.79
C VAL A 321 32.01 -2.08 3.82
N SER A 322 32.59 -2.55 2.72
CA SER A 322 33.12 -3.90 2.58
C SER A 322 34.54 -3.86 2.03
N SER A 323 35.50 -4.46 2.73
CA SER A 323 36.92 -4.51 2.31
C SER A 323 37.51 -3.12 1.98
N ASN A 324 37.16 -2.09 2.75
CA ASN A 324 37.51 -0.68 2.55
C ASN A 324 36.92 -0.01 1.30
N ASN A 325 36.00 -0.68 0.60
CA ASN A 325 35.20 -0.09 -0.46
C ASN A 325 33.82 0.26 0.07
N GLU A 326 33.40 1.47 -0.23
CA GLU A 326 32.04 1.92 0.04
C GLU A 326 31.13 1.49 -1.12
N VAL A 327 30.01 0.86 -0.77
CA VAL A 327 28.99 0.44 -1.73
C VAL A 327 27.68 1.04 -1.27
N GLU A 328 27.06 1.82 -2.15
CA GLU A 328 25.79 2.49 -1.89
C GLU A 328 24.89 2.44 -3.12
N ASP A 329 23.59 2.61 -2.87
CA ASP A 329 22.58 2.86 -3.88
C ASP A 329 21.40 3.62 -3.27
N SER A 330 20.53 4.20 -4.12
CA SER A 330 19.37 4.97 -3.68
C SER A 330 18.15 4.72 -4.54
N ALA A 331 16.97 4.70 -3.91
CA ALA A 331 15.67 4.68 -4.57
C ALA A 331 14.93 6.01 -4.41
N VAL A 332 14.02 6.32 -5.34
CA VAL A 332 13.19 7.53 -5.30
C VAL A 332 11.89 7.27 -4.53
N LEU A 333 11.63 8.09 -3.52
CA LEU A 333 10.42 8.15 -2.73
C LEU A 333 9.58 9.37 -3.13
N HIS A 334 8.32 9.13 -3.51
CA HIS A 334 7.30 10.17 -3.60
C HIS A 334 6.30 10.00 -2.47
N ILE A 335 6.01 11.06 -1.73
CA ILE A 335 4.88 11.13 -0.80
C ILE A 335 3.87 12.08 -1.41
N SER A 336 2.79 11.51 -1.96
CA SER A 336 1.76 12.24 -2.68
C SER A 336 0.40 11.58 -2.41
N PRO A 337 -0.22 11.89 -1.27
CA PRO A 337 -1.55 11.40 -0.94
C PRO A 337 -2.60 11.93 -1.91
N ASN A 338 -3.75 11.26 -1.90
CA ASN A 338 -4.91 11.73 -2.64
C ASN A 338 -5.43 13.05 -2.05
N LYS A 339 -6.04 13.87 -2.90
CA LYS A 339 -6.67 15.10 -2.44
C LYS A 339 -7.86 14.75 -1.54
N PRO A 340 -8.02 15.43 -0.39
CA PRO A 340 -9.18 15.21 0.48
C PRO A 340 -10.49 15.42 -0.25
N LYS A 341 -11.50 14.66 0.12
CA LYS A 341 -12.88 14.79 -0.36
C LYS A 341 -13.83 14.91 0.83
N ILE A 342 -14.90 15.65 0.62
CA ILE A 342 -16.07 15.73 1.49
C ILE A 342 -16.91 14.50 1.21
N ILE A 343 -17.05 13.63 2.21
CA ILE A 343 -17.87 12.42 2.14
C ILE A 343 -19.24 12.62 2.78
N ASP A 344 -19.36 13.55 3.73
CA ASP A 344 -20.64 13.92 4.33
C ASP A 344 -20.67 15.38 4.79
N TRP A 345 -21.87 15.96 4.98
CA TRP A 345 -22.06 17.34 5.42
C TRP A 345 -23.42 17.55 6.08
N TRP A 346 -23.61 18.59 6.87
CA TRP A 346 -24.91 18.86 7.49
C TRP A 346 -25.06 20.35 7.81
N PRO A 347 -26.31 20.86 7.87
CA PRO A 347 -27.58 20.19 7.54
C PRO A 347 -27.81 20.01 6.02
N LYS A 348 -28.68 19.09 5.62
CA LYS A 348 -29.02 18.80 4.19
C LYS A 348 -30.52 18.86 3.85
N CYS A 349 -31.30 19.68 4.55
CA CYS A 349 -32.76 19.63 4.51
C CYS A 349 -33.41 21.02 4.54
N GLU A 350 -34.75 21.05 4.48
CA GLU A 350 -35.54 22.29 4.55
C GLU A 350 -36.14 22.60 5.94
N THR A 351 -35.96 21.70 6.90
CA THR A 351 -36.54 21.79 8.25
C THR A 351 -35.47 21.78 9.34
N ALA A 352 -34.29 22.31 9.05
CA ALA A 352 -33.18 22.32 9.99
C ALA A 352 -33.56 23.07 11.27
N CYS A 353 -33.06 22.61 12.41
CA CYS A 353 -33.33 23.25 13.69
C CYS A 353 -32.63 24.62 13.78
N PRO A 354 -33.21 25.61 14.49
CA PRO A 354 -32.50 26.85 14.78
C PRO A 354 -31.17 26.63 15.50
N ASN A 355 -31.04 25.55 16.28
CA ASN A 355 -29.83 25.13 16.98
C ASN A 355 -29.08 23.96 16.29
N ALA A 356 -29.31 23.73 15.00
CA ALA A 356 -28.58 22.71 14.26
C ALA A 356 -27.09 23.10 14.13
N ALA A 357 -26.21 22.12 14.32
CA ALA A 357 -24.80 22.27 14.01
C ALA A 357 -24.59 22.28 12.49
N ILE A 358 -23.50 22.92 12.06
CA ILE A 358 -23.06 22.95 10.66
C ILE A 358 -21.70 22.27 10.60
N GLY A 359 -21.54 21.29 9.73
CA GLY A 359 -20.30 20.53 9.67
C GLY A 359 -20.12 19.74 8.39
N ALA A 360 -18.93 19.16 8.27
CA ALA A 360 -18.54 18.29 7.17
C ALA A 360 -17.63 17.16 7.68
N LEU A 361 -17.76 16.02 7.02
CA LEU A 361 -16.91 14.85 7.18
C LEU A 361 -16.05 14.67 5.93
N PHE A 362 -14.76 14.48 6.13
CA PHE A 362 -13.77 14.27 5.08
C PHE A 362 -13.31 12.81 5.04
N ASP A 363 -12.81 12.35 3.90
CA ASP A 363 -12.21 11.01 3.75
C ASP A 363 -10.82 10.88 4.39
N MET A 364 -10.25 11.99 4.89
CA MET A 364 -8.95 12.01 5.55
C MET A 364 -8.83 13.15 6.56
N ASP A 365 -7.78 13.07 7.39
CA ASP A 365 -7.55 14.05 8.45
C ASP A 365 -7.13 15.41 7.88
N MET A 366 -7.82 16.46 8.32
CA MET A 366 -7.59 17.82 7.82
C MET A 366 -6.82 18.68 8.81
N ASP A 367 -6.07 19.66 8.31
CA ASP A 367 -5.43 20.67 9.14
C ASP A 367 -6.46 21.69 9.60
N ALA A 368 -6.83 21.66 10.88
CA ALA A 368 -7.79 22.58 11.49
C ALA A 368 -7.41 24.06 11.29
N ALA A 369 -6.11 24.40 11.30
CA ALA A 369 -5.65 25.76 11.08
C ALA A 369 -5.87 26.22 9.64
N SER A 370 -5.91 25.29 8.70
CA SER A 370 -6.16 25.60 7.29
C SER A 370 -7.57 26.13 7.04
N PHE A 371 -8.55 25.87 7.91
CA PHE A 371 -9.93 26.31 7.71
C PHE A 371 -10.22 27.76 8.14
N ASP A 372 -9.32 28.42 8.88
CA ASP A 372 -9.53 29.79 9.37
C ASP A 372 -9.96 30.74 8.25
N LYS A 373 -11.14 31.37 8.40
CA LYS A 373 -11.76 32.29 7.42
C LYS A 373 -11.98 31.71 6.02
N LYS A 374 -11.86 30.40 5.83
CA LYS A 374 -12.05 29.72 4.53
C LYS A 374 -13.36 28.95 4.43
N VAL A 375 -14.10 28.81 5.52
CA VAL A 375 -15.49 28.35 5.51
C VAL A 375 -16.40 29.56 5.68
N LYS A 376 -17.38 29.70 4.79
CA LYS A 376 -18.34 30.81 4.79
C LYS A 376 -19.74 30.29 4.90
N LEU A 377 -20.53 30.97 5.73
CA LEU A 377 -21.97 30.81 5.81
C LEU A 377 -22.65 32.09 5.32
N ARG A 378 -23.62 31.95 4.41
CA ARG A 378 -24.40 33.04 3.82
C ARG A 378 -25.88 32.82 4.07
N GLU A 379 -26.60 33.86 4.47
CA GLU A 379 -28.07 33.86 4.56
C GLU A 379 -28.66 34.25 3.20
N CYS A 380 -29.66 33.50 2.73
CA CYS A 380 -30.19 33.54 1.36
C CYS A 380 -31.67 33.91 1.28
N GLY A 381 -32.20 34.50 2.35
CA GLY A 381 -33.59 34.93 2.46
C GLY A 381 -34.56 33.80 2.84
N ASN A 382 -35.85 34.11 2.89
CA ASN A 382 -36.90 33.24 3.45
C ASN A 382 -37.90 32.71 2.40
N GLY A 383 -37.48 32.65 1.13
CA GLY A 383 -38.33 32.17 0.04
C GLY A 383 -38.69 30.69 0.13
N GLU A 384 -39.63 30.24 -0.70
CA GLU A 384 -40.02 28.83 -0.77
C GLU A 384 -38.88 27.97 -1.34
N ILE A 385 -38.15 28.47 -2.34
CA ILE A 385 -37.08 27.74 -3.03
C ILE A 385 -35.73 28.38 -2.69
N PHE A 386 -34.71 27.54 -2.47
CA PHE A 386 -33.32 27.97 -2.34
C PHE A 386 -32.89 28.81 -3.55
N ASN A 387 -32.32 29.99 -3.29
CA ASN A 387 -31.82 30.85 -4.34
C ASN A 387 -30.48 31.47 -3.94
N ALA A 388 -29.39 30.94 -4.48
CA ALA A 388 -28.04 31.41 -4.21
C ALA A 388 -27.82 32.89 -4.59
N ALA A 389 -28.55 33.43 -5.57
CA ALA A 389 -28.46 34.84 -5.96
C ALA A 389 -29.10 35.79 -4.94
N LYS A 390 -29.97 35.28 -4.06
CA LYS A 390 -30.56 36.01 -2.95
C LYS A 390 -29.71 35.94 -1.67
N CYS A 391 -28.55 35.31 -1.72
CA CYS A 391 -27.60 35.35 -0.62
C CYS A 391 -27.03 36.77 -0.46
N VAL A 392 -27.64 37.57 0.43
CA VAL A 392 -27.26 38.94 0.77
C VAL A 392 -27.05 39.06 2.29
N GLY A 393 -26.01 39.76 2.71
CA GLY A 393 -25.70 39.94 4.13
C GLY A 393 -24.37 39.32 4.54
N GLY A 394 -23.80 39.82 5.64
CA GLY A 394 -22.40 39.62 6.03
C GLY A 394 -21.95 38.15 5.96
N GLN A 395 -20.81 37.91 5.31
CA GLN A 395 -20.15 36.61 5.33
C GLN A 395 -19.88 36.26 6.79
N TRP A 396 -20.63 35.29 7.33
CA TRP A 396 -20.33 34.80 8.66
C TRP A 396 -19.05 33.99 8.52
N GLN A 397 -17.97 34.55 9.08
CA GLN A 397 -16.70 33.87 9.14
C GLN A 397 -16.77 32.84 10.26
N MET A 398 -16.25 31.66 9.96
CA MET A 398 -16.03 30.65 10.96
C MET A 398 -15.06 31.21 12.03
N LEU A 399 -15.48 31.17 13.29
CA LEU A 399 -14.70 31.53 14.47
C LEU A 399 -13.68 30.45 14.81
N SER A 400 -14.14 29.21 14.77
CA SER A 400 -13.35 28.02 15.08
C SER A 400 -14.04 26.80 14.50
N ALA A 401 -13.25 25.75 14.28
CA ALA A 401 -13.78 24.43 14.02
C ALA A 401 -13.56 23.57 15.27
N GLU A 402 -14.62 22.90 15.75
CA GLU A 402 -14.50 21.93 16.83
C GLU A 402 -14.15 20.57 16.26
N THR A 403 -13.18 19.94 16.91
CA THR A 403 -12.63 18.62 16.61
C THR A 403 -12.23 17.97 17.93
N THR A 404 -12.15 16.65 17.96
CA THR A 404 -11.60 15.89 19.10
C THR A 404 -10.11 16.19 19.31
N ASN A 405 -9.37 16.40 18.21
CA ASN A 405 -7.94 16.64 18.13
C ASN A 405 -7.66 17.63 16.98
N LYS A 406 -6.47 18.27 16.92
CA LYS A 406 -6.04 19.09 15.74
C LYS A 406 -6.15 18.36 14.38
N ASN A 407 -6.34 17.04 14.43
CA ASN A 407 -6.27 16.07 13.37
C ASN A 407 -7.55 15.22 13.37
N SER A 408 -8.62 15.70 12.76
CA SER A 408 -9.91 15.00 12.69
C SER A 408 -10.37 14.91 11.24
N GLN A 409 -11.20 13.93 10.92
CA GLN A 409 -11.95 13.84 9.67
C GLN A 409 -13.27 14.59 9.78
N GLU A 410 -13.78 14.76 11.00
CA GLU A 410 -15.05 15.40 11.29
C GLU A 410 -14.81 16.82 11.83
N PHE A 411 -15.46 17.81 11.22
CA PHE A 411 -15.38 19.21 11.63
C PHE A 411 -16.76 19.81 11.84
N ILE A 412 -16.94 20.42 13.01
CA ILE A 412 -18.11 21.26 13.32
C ILE A 412 -17.69 22.72 13.23
N PHE A 413 -18.31 23.47 12.34
CA PHE A 413 -17.98 24.87 12.07
C PHE A 413 -18.79 25.80 12.98
N LYS A 414 -18.09 26.64 13.76
CA LYS A 414 -18.71 27.67 14.61
C LYS A 414 -18.61 29.03 13.96
N PHE A 415 -19.71 29.80 13.93
CA PHE A 415 -19.76 31.11 13.25
C PHE A 415 -20.00 32.28 14.23
N ALA A 416 -19.53 33.48 13.86
CA ALA A 416 -19.29 34.62 14.75
C ALA A 416 -20.49 35.46 15.23
N ALA A 417 -21.73 35.14 14.87
CA ALA A 417 -22.89 35.96 15.24
C ALA A 417 -24.09 35.09 15.59
N ASN A 418 -24.65 35.30 16.80
CA ASN A 418 -25.86 34.72 17.38
C ASN A 418 -26.05 33.21 17.14
N ALA A 419 -25.81 32.40 18.17
CA ALA A 419 -25.74 30.94 18.17
C ALA A 419 -26.96 30.15 17.59
N PHE A 420 -27.98 30.84 17.09
CA PHE A 420 -29.15 30.25 16.47
C PHE A 420 -29.39 30.82 15.07
N LEU A 421 -29.68 29.93 14.14
CA LEU A 421 -30.04 30.23 12.77
C LEU A 421 -31.44 30.85 12.73
N SER A 422 -31.66 31.82 11.85
CA SER A 422 -32.95 32.53 11.75
C SER A 422 -34.04 31.60 11.22
N PRO A 423 -35.16 31.42 11.94
CA PRO A 423 -36.26 30.57 11.50
C PRO A 423 -36.83 30.97 10.15
N GLY A 424 -37.06 30.00 9.27
CA GLY A 424 -37.63 30.20 7.94
C GLY A 424 -36.65 30.71 6.88
N TYR A 425 -35.39 30.97 7.23
CA TYR A 425 -34.36 31.41 6.29
C TYR A 425 -33.58 30.25 5.67
N TRP A 426 -33.18 30.45 4.42
CA TRP A 426 -32.21 29.64 3.72
C TRP A 426 -30.80 30.09 4.06
N TYR A 427 -29.90 29.12 4.15
CA TYR A 427 -28.49 29.31 4.35
C TYR A 427 -27.71 28.53 3.29
N GLU A 428 -26.54 29.03 2.93
CA GLU A 428 -25.58 28.36 2.07
C GLU A 428 -24.21 28.31 2.74
N VAL A 429 -23.58 27.14 2.72
CA VAL A 429 -22.20 26.95 3.19
C VAL A 429 -21.29 26.74 1.99
N SER A 430 -20.13 27.39 2.01
CA SER A 430 -19.14 27.32 0.94
C SER A 430 -17.71 27.29 1.47
N PHE A 431 -16.84 26.63 0.70
CA PHE A 431 -15.42 26.50 0.98
C PHE A 431 -14.59 27.36 0.02
N ASN A 432 -13.64 28.13 0.54
CA ASN A 432 -12.62 28.81 -0.24
C ASN A 432 -11.41 27.90 -0.50
N ASN A 433 -10.51 28.35 -1.38
CA ASN A 433 -9.25 27.66 -1.68
C ASN A 433 -8.24 27.72 -0.53
N GLY A 434 -7.33 26.74 -0.50
CA GLY A 434 -6.26 26.64 0.48
C GLY A 434 -6.63 25.94 1.78
N ILE A 435 -7.77 25.23 1.82
CA ILE A 435 -8.07 24.23 2.86
C ILE A 435 -7.25 22.97 2.56
N LYS A 436 -6.57 22.43 3.56
CA LYS A 436 -5.55 21.39 3.38
C LYS A 436 -5.74 20.22 4.33
N SER A 437 -5.32 19.04 3.87
CA SER A 437 -5.02 17.92 4.77
C SER A 437 -3.88 18.28 5.71
N ILE A 438 -3.69 17.50 6.77
CA ILE A 438 -2.55 17.70 7.70
C ILE A 438 -1.21 17.70 6.96
N GLY A 439 -1.03 16.84 5.95
CA GLY A 439 0.22 16.82 5.20
C GLY A 439 0.25 17.74 3.96
N GLY A 440 -0.72 18.65 3.85
CA GLY A 440 -0.64 19.82 2.98
C GLY A 440 -1.35 19.70 1.63
N SER A 441 -1.97 18.55 1.33
CA SER A 441 -2.76 18.32 0.12
C SER A 441 -4.00 19.20 0.13
N GLU A 442 -4.23 19.98 -0.91
CA GLU A 442 -5.43 20.83 -0.99
C GLU A 442 -6.70 20.02 -1.21
N LEU A 443 -7.78 20.41 -0.54
CA LEU A 443 -9.13 19.87 -0.72
C LEU A 443 -9.49 19.81 -2.21
N ASP A 444 -9.96 18.65 -2.66
CA ASP A 444 -10.32 18.41 -4.06
C ASP A 444 -11.36 19.44 -4.53
N GLU A 445 -11.04 20.16 -5.61
CA GLU A 445 -11.93 21.16 -6.22
C GLU A 445 -13.29 20.57 -6.60
N SER A 446 -13.30 19.32 -7.10
CA SER A 446 -14.55 18.64 -7.45
C SER A 446 -15.44 18.37 -6.24
N SER A 447 -14.84 18.31 -5.04
CA SER A 447 -15.54 18.09 -3.80
C SER A 447 -15.97 19.37 -3.09
N LYS A 448 -15.51 20.56 -3.53
CA LYS A 448 -15.89 21.87 -2.95
C LYS A 448 -17.26 22.34 -3.43
N HIS A 449 -18.27 21.48 -3.36
CA HIS A 449 -19.62 21.92 -3.71
C HIS A 449 -20.22 22.73 -2.55
N PRO A 450 -20.75 23.95 -2.81
CA PRO A 450 -21.55 24.62 -1.81
C PRO A 450 -22.84 23.82 -1.58
N TRP A 451 -23.40 23.88 -0.38
CA TRP A 451 -24.70 23.29 -0.09
C TRP A 451 -25.61 24.29 0.61
N GLY A 452 -26.91 24.16 0.33
CA GLY A 452 -27.94 24.97 0.94
C GLY A 452 -28.82 24.14 1.88
N PHE A 453 -29.33 24.78 2.93
CA PHE A 453 -30.33 24.21 3.82
C PHE A 453 -31.28 25.30 4.32
N LYS A 454 -32.48 24.93 4.74
CA LYS A 454 -33.47 25.87 5.29
C LYS A 454 -33.73 25.55 6.75
N VAL A 455 -33.84 26.59 7.57
CA VAL A 455 -34.27 26.47 8.96
C VAL A 455 -35.78 26.38 8.98
N LYS A 456 -36.34 25.46 9.77
CA LYS A 456 -37.79 25.37 9.96
C LYS A 456 -38.37 26.73 10.35
N ASN A 457 -39.59 27.01 9.89
CA ASN A 457 -40.30 28.25 10.23
C ASN A 457 -40.91 28.19 11.64
N ASP A 458 -40.10 27.81 12.61
CA ASP A 458 -40.44 27.65 14.02
C ASP A 458 -39.20 28.03 14.84
N PRO A 459 -39.30 29.05 15.72
CA PRO A 459 -38.20 29.49 16.55
C PRO A 459 -37.80 28.50 17.64
N SER A 460 -38.56 27.41 17.85
CA SER A 460 -38.28 26.44 18.89
C SER A 460 -37.03 25.62 18.55
N ASN A 461 -36.06 25.59 19.46
CA ASN A 461 -34.90 24.71 19.35
C ASN A 461 -35.32 23.24 19.39
N CYS A 462 -34.55 22.39 18.72
CA CYS A 462 -34.74 20.95 18.83
C CYS A 462 -34.24 20.46 20.20
N ALA A 463 -35.04 19.59 20.80
CA ALA A 463 -34.69 18.97 22.07
C ALA A 463 -33.53 17.99 21.88
N LEU A 464 -32.68 17.87 22.90
CA LEU A 464 -31.66 16.84 22.96
C LEU A 464 -32.33 15.47 23.13
N ASP A 465 -31.99 14.53 22.27
CA ASP A 465 -32.49 13.16 22.29
C ASP A 465 -31.41 12.21 22.82
N HIS A 466 -30.22 12.25 22.22
CA HIS A 466 -29.07 11.46 22.64
C HIS A 466 -27.75 12.20 22.40
N VAL A 467 -26.67 11.60 22.90
CA VAL A 467 -25.30 12.11 22.75
C VAL A 467 -24.44 10.98 22.23
N ASN A 468 -23.76 11.20 21.11
CA ASN A 468 -22.75 10.28 20.60
C ASN A 468 -21.35 10.70 21.08
N ILE A 469 -20.49 9.72 21.28
CA ILE A 469 -19.09 9.95 21.67
C ILE A 469 -18.20 9.62 20.47
N PHE A 470 -17.35 10.56 20.09
CA PHE A 470 -16.40 10.41 19.00
C PHE A 470 -14.96 10.59 19.50
N PRO A 471 -13.99 9.76 19.06
CA PRO A 471 -14.20 8.52 18.32
C PRO A 471 -14.93 7.48 19.20
N ALA A 472 -15.56 6.47 18.59
CA ALA A 472 -16.28 5.43 19.34
C ALA A 472 -15.36 4.58 20.22
N SER A 473 -14.07 4.50 19.86
CA SER A 473 -13.01 3.87 20.64
C SER A 473 -11.65 4.49 20.30
N SER A 474 -10.78 4.65 21.29
CA SER A 474 -9.38 5.04 21.10
C SER A 474 -8.43 4.03 21.74
N ILE A 475 -7.28 3.80 21.12
CA ILE A 475 -6.18 3.01 21.68
C ILE A 475 -5.08 3.97 22.13
N VAL A 476 -4.69 3.88 23.41
CA VAL A 476 -3.51 4.56 23.96
C VAL A 476 -2.40 3.53 24.18
N TYR A 477 -1.18 3.86 23.76
CA TYR A 477 -0.07 2.90 23.74
C TYR A 477 0.84 2.98 24.98
N TRP A 478 0.77 4.07 25.74
CA TRP A 478 1.67 4.32 26.87
C TRP A 478 0.92 4.50 28.19
N ILE A 479 1.52 4.03 29.29
CA ILE A 479 0.97 4.21 30.63
C ILE A 479 1.08 5.70 31.01
N GLY A 480 -0.07 6.33 31.28
CA GLY A 480 -0.17 7.77 31.58
C GLY A 480 -0.60 8.63 30.38
N ASP A 481 -0.76 8.03 29.21
CA ASP A 481 -1.29 8.68 28.03
C ASP A 481 -2.81 8.82 28.11
N TYR A 482 -3.37 9.79 27.39
CA TYR A 482 -4.80 10.10 27.40
C TYR A 482 -5.34 10.19 25.97
N ALA A 483 -6.62 9.87 25.82
CA ALA A 483 -7.34 10.03 24.56
C ALA A 483 -8.47 11.03 24.74
N ASP A 484 -8.57 11.97 23.81
CA ASP A 484 -9.63 12.97 23.79
C ASP A 484 -10.88 12.40 23.10
N TYR A 485 -12.03 12.74 23.68
CA TYR A 485 -13.35 12.36 23.18
C TYR A 485 -14.24 13.59 23.11
N LEU A 486 -15.07 13.65 22.06
CA LEU A 486 -16.06 14.71 21.85
C LEU A 486 -17.46 14.12 22.07
N ALA A 487 -18.25 14.83 22.88
CA ALA A 487 -19.64 14.53 23.09
C ALA A 487 -20.48 15.35 22.10
N LEU A 488 -21.11 14.66 21.16
CA LEU A 488 -21.88 15.22 20.06
C LEU A 488 -23.38 15.11 20.39
N PRO A 489 -24.08 16.22 20.66
CA PRO A 489 -25.52 16.17 20.95
C PRO A 489 -26.33 16.01 19.66
N PHE A 490 -27.33 15.14 19.70
CA PHE A 490 -28.26 14.89 18.60
C PHE A 490 -29.70 15.13 19.05
N GLY A 491 -30.51 15.67 18.14
CA GLY A 491 -31.96 15.69 18.26
C GLY A 491 -32.58 14.35 17.89
N SER A 492 -33.92 14.25 17.98
CA SER A 492 -34.63 13.05 17.52
C SER A 492 -34.56 12.93 15.98
N PRO A 493 -34.68 11.71 15.42
CA PRO A 493 -34.75 11.50 13.97
C PRO A 493 -35.77 12.40 13.28
N ASP A 494 -35.36 12.98 12.15
CA ASP A 494 -36.19 13.89 11.36
C ASP A 494 -35.82 13.83 9.86
N GLU A 495 -36.42 14.70 9.06
CA GLU A 495 -36.19 14.78 7.60
C GLU A 495 -34.73 15.13 7.26
N CYS A 496 -34.00 15.76 8.17
CA CYS A 496 -32.62 16.16 7.97
C CYS A 496 -31.64 15.03 8.26
N SER A 497 -32.00 14.11 9.16
CA SER A 497 -31.18 12.96 9.51
C SER A 497 -32.01 11.85 10.14
N ALA A 498 -31.89 10.64 9.60
CA ALA A 498 -32.52 9.44 10.14
C ALA A 498 -32.00 9.07 11.55
N THR A 499 -30.83 9.57 11.94
CA THR A 499 -30.27 9.44 13.29
C THR A 499 -30.41 10.73 14.10
N GLY A 500 -31.16 11.71 13.62
CA GLY A 500 -31.36 13.01 14.25
C GLY A 500 -30.33 14.05 13.83
N GLN A 501 -30.72 15.33 13.88
CA GLN A 501 -29.82 16.45 13.57
C GLN A 501 -28.79 16.62 14.67
N MET A 502 -27.53 16.82 14.28
CA MET A 502 -26.50 17.26 15.21
C MET A 502 -26.83 18.68 15.69
N LEU A 503 -26.71 18.92 16.99
CA LEU A 503 -27.03 20.20 17.64
C LEU A 503 -25.75 20.91 18.06
N VAL A 504 -25.81 22.23 18.25
CA VAL A 504 -24.65 22.99 18.75
C VAL A 504 -24.35 22.60 20.20
N SER A 505 -23.10 22.23 20.48
CA SER A 505 -22.63 21.67 21.77
C SER A 505 -22.74 22.62 22.97
N ASN A 506 -22.57 23.93 22.73
CA ASN A 506 -22.48 24.95 23.79
C ASN A 506 -23.81 25.28 24.50
N THR A 507 -24.93 24.70 24.07
CA THR A 507 -26.23 24.86 24.73
C THR A 507 -26.47 23.82 25.83
N TYR A 508 -25.56 22.86 26.00
CA TYR A 508 -25.73 21.74 26.94
C TYR A 508 -24.54 21.62 27.91
N ASN A 509 -24.85 21.49 29.20
CA ASN A 509 -23.85 21.11 30.21
C ASN A 509 -23.70 19.59 30.22
N LEU A 510 -22.80 19.07 29.39
CA LEU A 510 -22.51 17.64 29.31
C LEU A 510 -21.51 17.23 30.41
N LEU A 511 -21.90 16.27 31.25
CA LEU A 511 -21.03 15.68 32.27
C LEU A 511 -20.52 14.32 31.79
N THR A 512 -19.23 14.22 31.50
CA THR A 512 -18.58 12.95 31.19
C THR A 512 -18.26 12.19 32.47
N GLN A 513 -18.70 10.94 32.58
CA GLN A 513 -18.32 10.04 33.67
C GLN A 513 -17.73 8.74 33.13
N PRO A 514 -16.68 8.19 33.77
CA PRO A 514 -16.18 6.87 33.41
C PRO A 514 -17.26 5.80 33.68
N PRO A 515 -17.32 4.72 32.88
CA PRO A 515 -18.43 3.76 32.90
C PRO A 515 -18.68 3.04 34.24
N ASN A 516 -17.83 3.24 35.26
CA ASN A 516 -17.92 2.58 36.58
C ASN A 516 -18.32 3.48 37.77
N SER A 517 -18.77 4.72 37.57
CA SER A 517 -19.22 5.58 38.69
C SER A 517 -20.69 5.39 39.11
N LYS A 518 -21.22 4.16 39.10
CA LYS A 518 -22.44 3.86 39.87
C LYS A 518 -22.11 3.95 41.36
N LYS A 519 -22.56 5.04 41.99
CA LYS A 519 -22.49 5.36 43.43
C LYS A 519 -22.55 4.11 44.33
N ARG A 520 -21.41 3.70 44.91
CA ARG A 520 -21.41 2.99 46.19
C ARG A 520 -21.82 3.98 47.27
N LYS A 521 -23.09 3.95 47.69
CA LYS A 521 -23.48 4.51 48.99
C LYS A 521 -22.84 3.62 50.06
N PHE A 522 -21.85 4.15 50.79
CA PHE A 522 -21.50 3.60 52.10
C PHE A 522 -22.46 4.24 53.13
N PRO A 523 -23.14 3.45 53.98
CA PRO A 523 -23.78 3.98 55.18
C PRO A 523 -22.71 4.44 56.18
N GLN A 524 -23.08 5.46 56.95
CA GLN A 524 -22.25 6.15 57.97
C GLN A 524 -21.64 5.22 59.00
#